data_AF-A0A5C6NG96-F1
#
_entry.id   AF-A0A5C6NG96-F1
#
_cell.length_a   1.000
_cell.length_b   1.000
_cell.length_c   1.000
_cell.angle_alpha   90.00
_cell.angle_beta   90.00
_cell.angle_gamma   90.00
#
_symmetry.space_group_name_H-M   'P 1'
#
loop_
_entity.id
_entity.type
_entity.pdbx_description
1 polymer ?
#
loop_
_entity_poly.entity_id
_entity_poly.type
_entity_poly.pdbx_seq_one_letter_code
_entity_poly.pdbx_strand_id
1 'polypeptide(L)'
;MEVSRSQKDNLVFLRCMKHCHPHDQTCQSDLAHLITYTSLSLPTITDLTEPEDIIYMQTSAAFKTSPQSDATDIFFDIIFTDAESSFEAQKRAHQGMIMGVIQQVKPIIGPMDLVLQVAVNYVKSGLISHYNIVFIHIFISD
;
A
#
# COMPACT_ATOMS: atom_id res chain seq x y z
N MET A 1 -12.05 7.13 -14.99
CA MET A 1 -11.74 6.72 -13.60
C MET A 1 -13.06 6.57 -12.88
N GLU A 2 -13.34 5.39 -12.35
CA GLU A 2 -14.53 5.14 -11.52
C GLU A 2 -14.13 5.24 -10.04
N VAL A 3 -14.94 5.95 -9.25
CA VAL A 3 -14.63 6.32 -7.86
C VAL A 3 -15.56 5.59 -6.89
N SER A 4 -14.99 4.74 -6.04
CA SER A 4 -15.75 4.06 -4.96
C SER A 4 -15.32 4.58 -3.59
N ARG A 5 -16.30 5.01 -2.78
CA ARG A 5 -16.13 5.54 -1.41
C ARG A 5 -16.75 4.56 -0.40
N SER A 6 -16.00 4.19 0.63
CA SER A 6 -16.52 3.43 1.77
C SER A 6 -16.13 4.17 3.06
N GLN A 7 -17.08 4.30 3.99
CA GLN A 7 -16.89 4.96 5.27
C GLN A 7 -17.18 3.94 6.37
N LYS A 8 -16.12 3.45 7.00
CA LYS A 8 -16.22 2.61 8.20
C LYS A 8 -15.11 3.06 9.14
N ASP A 9 -15.53 3.73 10.22
CA ASP A 9 -14.77 4.25 11.37
C ASP A 9 -13.37 4.83 11.07
N ASN A 10 -13.28 6.17 11.08
CA ASN A 10 -12.07 7.02 10.99
C ASN A 10 -11.14 6.87 9.77
N LEU A 11 -11.40 5.94 8.86
CA LEU A 11 -10.64 5.80 7.60
C LEU A 11 -11.51 6.14 6.39
N VAL A 12 -11.10 7.16 5.63
CA VAL A 12 -11.66 7.47 4.32
C VAL A 12 -10.69 6.96 3.28
N PHE A 13 -11.15 6.05 2.42
CA PHE A 13 -10.39 5.66 1.24
C PHE A 13 -11.20 5.89 -0.04
N LEU A 14 -10.49 6.33 -1.06
CA LEU A 14 -10.98 6.58 -2.40
C LEU A 14 -10.21 5.69 -3.36
N ARG A 15 -10.92 4.91 -4.19
CA ARG A 15 -10.31 4.02 -5.17
C ARG A 15 -10.63 4.49 -6.58
N CYS A 16 -9.60 4.61 -7.40
CA CYS A 16 -9.67 4.94 -8.82
C CYS A 16 -9.19 3.73 -9.63
N MET A 17 -10.11 3.12 -10.40
CA MET A 17 -9.78 2.00 -11.28
C MET A 17 -9.43 2.51 -12.69
N LYS A 18 -8.39 1.91 -13.29
CA LYS A 18 -8.03 2.20 -14.68
C LYS A 18 -9.14 1.74 -15.62
N HIS A 19 -9.49 2.59 -16.56
CA HIS A 19 -10.40 2.27 -17.66
C HIS A 19 -9.82 2.85 -18.95
N CYS A 20 -9.55 1.99 -19.93
CA CYS A 20 -8.97 2.37 -21.21
C CYS A 20 -10.03 2.31 -22.30
N HIS A 21 -10.04 3.30 -23.20
CA HIS A 21 -10.87 3.25 -24.39
C HIS A 21 -10.42 2.07 -25.29
N PRO A 22 -11.35 1.41 -26.00
CA PRO A 22 -10.97 0.47 -27.04
C PRO A 22 -9.97 1.11 -28.02
N HIS A 23 -8.83 0.44 -28.26
CA HIS A 23 -7.72 0.89 -29.12
C HIS A 23 -6.71 1.90 -28.55
N ASP A 24 -6.85 2.37 -27.31
CA ASP A 24 -5.78 3.11 -26.65
C ASP A 24 -4.68 2.14 -26.16
N GLN A 25 -3.71 1.86 -27.02
CA GLN A 25 -2.62 0.91 -26.72
C GLN A 25 -1.71 1.41 -25.59
N THR A 26 -1.51 2.73 -25.48
CA THR A 26 -0.69 3.32 -24.43
C THR A 26 -1.31 3.05 -23.06
N CYS A 27 -2.60 3.32 -22.89
CA CYS A 27 -3.33 3.02 -21.66
C CYS A 27 -3.36 1.51 -21.34
N GLN A 28 -3.51 0.67 -22.36
CA GLN A 28 -3.53 -0.79 -22.18
C GLN A 28 -2.16 -1.34 -21.75
N SER A 29 -1.07 -0.74 -22.23
CA SER A 29 0.30 -1.15 -21.89
C SER A 29 0.77 -0.67 -20.52
N ASP A 30 0.15 0.37 -19.94
CA ASP A 30 0.44 0.81 -18.58
C ASP A 30 0.05 -0.28 -17.59
N LEU A 31 0.98 -0.68 -16.72
CA LEU A 31 0.76 -1.72 -15.72
C LEU A 31 0.04 -1.22 -14.46
N ALA A 32 -0.17 0.10 -14.30
CA ALA A 32 -0.99 0.65 -13.23
C ALA A 32 -2.46 0.24 -13.41
N HIS A 33 -3.04 -0.46 -12.43
CA HIS A 33 -4.43 -0.91 -12.49
C HIS A 33 -5.35 -0.16 -11.54
N LEU A 34 -4.88 0.13 -10.33
CA LEU A 34 -5.67 0.79 -9.29
C LEU A 34 -4.82 1.82 -8.56
N ILE A 35 -5.40 2.99 -8.32
CA ILE A 35 -4.87 3.99 -7.40
C ILE A 35 -5.82 4.10 -6.21
N THR A 36 -5.28 4.00 -5.00
CA THR A 36 -6.03 4.20 -3.76
C THR A 36 -5.48 5.40 -3.03
N TYR A 37 -6.34 6.32 -2.62
CA TYR A 37 -6.01 7.39 -1.68
C TYR A 37 -6.61 7.05 -0.34
N THR A 38 -5.84 7.15 0.73
CA THR A 38 -6.31 6.99 2.10
C THR A 38 -5.69 8.06 2.98
N SER A 39 -6.40 8.42 4.04
CA SER A 39 -5.88 9.33 5.07
C SER A 39 -6.00 8.68 6.45
N LEU A 40 -5.01 8.90 7.30
CA LEU A 40 -5.07 8.56 8.72
C LEU A 40 -4.41 9.62 9.59
N SER A 41 -4.77 9.63 10.86
CA SER A 41 -4.10 10.43 11.89
C SER A 41 -3.36 9.51 12.84
N LEU A 42 -2.11 9.82 13.14
CA LEU A 42 -1.27 9.13 14.12
C LEU A 42 -0.88 10.09 15.25
N PRO A 43 -0.71 9.60 16.48
CA PRO A 43 -0.15 10.41 17.56
C PRO A 43 1.35 10.66 17.34
N THR A 44 1.90 11.70 17.97
CA THR A 44 3.35 11.80 18.14
C THR A 44 3.83 10.65 19.03
N ILE A 45 4.80 9.87 18.52
CA ILE A 45 5.47 8.80 19.26
C ILE A 45 6.90 9.24 19.52
N THR A 46 7.21 9.59 20.76
CA THR A 46 8.54 10.08 21.17
C THR A 46 9.54 8.97 21.46
N ASP A 47 9.05 7.81 21.89
CA ASP A 47 9.88 6.67 22.27
C ASP A 47 9.34 5.42 21.57
N LEU A 48 9.95 5.11 20.42
CA LEU A 48 9.61 3.94 19.62
C LEU A 48 10.65 2.85 19.88
N THR A 49 10.33 1.92 20.77
CA THR A 49 11.23 0.82 21.15
C THR A 49 11.21 -0.33 20.14
N GLU A 50 10.10 -0.47 19.41
CA GLU A 50 9.90 -1.49 18.38
C GLU A 50 9.07 -0.92 17.21
N PRO A 51 9.19 -1.46 15.99
CA PRO A 51 8.37 -1.03 14.86
C PRO A 51 6.86 -1.13 15.13
N GLU A 52 6.13 -0.05 14.90
CA GLU A 52 4.68 0.01 15.11
C GLU A 52 3.93 -0.19 13.80
N ASP A 53 3.02 -1.16 13.75
CA ASP A 53 2.16 -1.38 12.58
C ASP A 53 1.10 -0.27 12.47
N ILE A 54 1.09 0.47 11.36
CA ILE A 54 0.16 1.60 11.18
C ILE A 54 -0.92 1.32 10.13
N ILE A 55 -0.63 0.50 9.12
CA ILE A 55 -1.56 0.20 8.02
C ILE A 55 -1.45 -1.26 7.63
N TYR A 56 -2.61 -1.90 7.47
CA TYR A 56 -2.75 -3.25 6.96
C TYR A 56 -3.41 -3.24 5.58
N MET A 57 -2.69 -3.69 4.55
CA MET A 57 -3.19 -3.85 3.19
C MET A 57 -3.54 -5.31 2.92
N GLN A 58 -4.84 -5.62 2.97
CA GLN A 58 -5.33 -6.96 2.66
C GLN A 58 -5.34 -7.22 1.15
N THR A 59 -4.94 -8.42 0.76
CA THR A 59 -5.00 -8.88 -0.64
C THR A 59 -5.77 -10.18 -0.75
N SER A 60 -6.18 -10.53 -1.97
CA SER A 60 -6.84 -11.80 -2.29
C SER A 60 -5.87 -12.86 -2.82
N ALA A 61 -4.55 -12.66 -2.72
CA ALA A 61 -3.56 -13.66 -3.11
C ALA A 61 -3.17 -14.56 -1.93
N ALA A 62 -3.11 -15.86 -2.16
CA ALA A 62 -2.69 -16.82 -1.15
C ALA A 62 -1.20 -16.66 -0.82
N PHE A 63 -0.84 -16.78 0.45
CA PHE A 63 0.55 -16.76 0.89
C PHE A 63 1.23 -18.07 0.50
N LYS A 64 2.28 -17.98 -0.33
CA LYS A 64 3.00 -19.18 -0.79
C LYS A 64 3.81 -19.78 0.36
N THR A 65 3.58 -21.06 0.64
CA THR A 65 4.44 -21.87 1.51
C THR A 65 5.35 -22.81 0.73
N SER A 66 5.16 -22.92 -0.60
CA SER A 66 5.94 -23.80 -1.49
C SER A 66 6.38 -23.09 -2.78
N PRO A 67 7.63 -23.30 -3.26
CA PRO A 67 8.17 -22.63 -4.45
C PRO A 67 7.57 -23.07 -5.80
N GLN A 68 6.84 -24.19 -5.86
CA GLN A 68 6.39 -24.82 -7.13
C GLN A 68 5.08 -24.28 -7.72
N SER A 69 4.50 -23.22 -7.15
CA SER A 69 3.21 -22.69 -7.59
C SER A 69 3.37 -21.47 -8.51
N ASP A 70 2.79 -21.56 -9.72
CA ASP A 70 2.58 -20.44 -10.67
C ASP A 70 1.60 -19.38 -10.16
N ALA A 71 1.18 -19.46 -8.88
CA ALA A 71 0.34 -18.45 -8.25
C ALA A 71 0.98 -17.05 -8.30
N THR A 72 0.14 -16.03 -8.35
CA THR A 72 0.57 -14.63 -8.25
C THR A 72 1.19 -14.39 -6.88
N ASP A 73 2.35 -13.77 -6.85
CA ASP A 73 2.98 -13.25 -5.65
C ASP A 73 2.79 -11.73 -5.56
N ILE A 74 2.87 -11.16 -4.36
CA ILE A 74 2.69 -9.72 -4.14
C ILE A 74 3.83 -9.16 -3.30
N PHE A 75 4.37 -8.04 -3.74
CA PHE A 75 5.38 -7.25 -3.03
C PHE A 75 4.86 -5.84 -2.74
N PHE A 76 5.35 -5.25 -1.66
CA PHE A 76 4.95 -3.92 -1.20
C PHE A 76 6.20 -3.06 -1.09
N ASP A 77 6.29 -2.02 -1.91
CA ASP A 77 7.48 -1.17 -1.98
C ASP A 77 7.09 0.27 -1.67
N ILE A 78 7.75 0.91 -0.71
CA ILE A 78 7.63 2.35 -0.47
C ILE A 78 8.43 3.05 -1.56
N ILE A 79 7.74 3.67 -2.51
CA ILE A 79 8.35 4.35 -3.66
C ILE A 79 8.53 5.86 -3.43
N PHE A 80 7.83 6.42 -2.44
CA PHE A 80 7.98 7.81 -2.00
C PHE A 80 7.55 7.97 -0.54
N THR A 81 8.25 8.83 0.20
CA THR A 81 7.87 9.27 1.55
C THR A 81 8.46 10.65 1.83
N ASP A 82 7.69 11.53 2.48
CA ASP A 82 8.17 12.81 3.01
C ASP A 82 8.94 12.65 4.35
N ALA A 83 8.85 11.48 4.98
CA ALA A 83 9.60 11.13 6.19
C ALA A 83 10.65 10.07 5.85
N GLU A 84 11.88 10.52 5.63
CA GLU A 84 12.97 9.69 5.14
C GLU A 84 13.22 8.49 6.08
N SER A 85 13.10 7.28 5.52
CA SER A 85 13.35 6.01 6.22
C SER A 85 12.65 5.84 7.57
N SER A 86 11.51 6.53 7.77
CA SER A 86 10.72 6.42 9.02
C SER A 86 9.65 5.34 8.92
N PHE A 87 9.44 4.80 7.73
CA PHE A 87 8.47 3.76 7.45
C PHE A 87 9.11 2.61 6.65
N GLU A 88 8.62 1.40 6.90
CA GLU A 88 8.98 0.19 6.16
C GLU A 88 7.73 -0.57 5.72
N ALA A 89 7.81 -1.20 4.55
CA ALA A 89 6.78 -2.10 4.06
C ALA A 89 7.20 -3.55 4.30
N GLN A 90 6.32 -4.32 4.92
CA GLN A 90 6.52 -5.73 5.23
C GLN A 90 5.44 -6.58 4.57
N LYS A 91 5.86 -7.73 4.06
CA LYS A 91 4.95 -8.76 3.56
C LYS A 91 4.73 -9.80 4.66
N ARG A 92 3.48 -9.99 5.09
CA ARG A 92 3.10 -10.98 6.10
C ARG A 92 2.01 -11.92 5.60
N ALA A 93 1.85 -13.03 6.30
CA ALA A 93 0.72 -13.94 6.11
C ALA A 93 -0.39 -13.59 7.12
N HIS A 94 -1.63 -13.43 6.65
CA HIS A 94 -2.80 -13.32 7.51
C HIS A 94 -3.90 -14.24 6.98
N GLN A 95 -4.32 -15.20 7.81
CA GLN A 95 -5.32 -16.22 7.43
C GLN A 95 -4.99 -16.97 6.12
N GLY A 96 -3.70 -17.22 5.87
CA GLY A 96 -3.24 -17.88 4.63
C GLY A 96 -3.18 -16.97 3.40
N MET A 97 -3.46 -15.68 3.54
CA MET A 97 -3.41 -14.67 2.47
C MET A 97 -2.21 -13.74 2.64
N ILE A 98 -1.71 -13.18 1.54
CA ILE A 98 -0.69 -12.14 1.56
C ILE A 98 -1.30 -10.84 2.09
N MET A 99 -0.64 -10.25 3.09
CA MET A 99 -0.98 -8.97 3.65
C MET A 99 0.25 -8.07 3.64
N GLY A 100 0.08 -6.84 3.18
CA GLY A 100 1.08 -5.79 3.33
C GLY A 100 0.91 -5.10 4.66
N VAL A 101 2.00 -4.79 5.34
CA VAL A 101 2.00 -4.03 6.59
C VAL A 101 2.95 -2.85 6.42
N ILE A 102 2.47 -1.64 6.63
CA ILE A 102 3.36 -0.48 6.78
C ILE A 102 3.62 -0.31 8.27
N GLN A 103 4.90 -0.27 8.62
CA GLN A 103 5.34 -0.02 9.98
C GLN A 103 6.05 1.32 10.07
N GLN A 104 5.81 2.06 11.15
CA GLN A 104 6.68 3.13 11.57
C GLN A 104 7.89 2.52 12.28
N VAL A 105 9.10 2.83 11.82
CA VAL A 105 10.37 2.29 12.35
C VAL A 105 11.23 3.35 13.02
N LYS A 106 10.85 4.64 12.92
CA LYS A 106 11.49 5.74 13.64
C LYS A 106 10.43 6.64 14.29
N PRO A 107 10.73 7.26 15.44
CA PRO A 107 9.92 8.32 16.00
C PRO A 107 9.67 9.45 14.99
N ILE A 108 8.45 9.97 14.96
CA ILE A 108 8.08 11.16 14.18
C ILE A 108 7.39 12.11 15.16
N ILE A 109 7.96 13.31 15.31
CA ILE A 109 7.48 14.33 16.25
C ILE A 109 6.68 15.38 15.49
N GLY A 110 5.37 15.41 15.72
CA GLY A 110 4.44 16.34 15.09
C GLY A 110 4.54 17.79 15.62
N PRO A 111 3.64 18.67 15.15
CA PRO A 111 2.60 18.40 14.16
C PRO A 111 3.14 18.49 12.72
N MET A 112 2.79 17.52 11.87
CA MET A 112 3.15 17.55 10.45
C MET A 112 2.22 16.69 9.58
N ASP A 113 2.15 17.04 8.30
CA ASP A 113 1.50 16.27 7.25
C ASP A 113 2.55 15.53 6.41
N LEU A 114 2.33 14.25 6.16
CA LEU A 114 3.22 13.39 5.39
C LEU A 114 2.44 12.64 4.31
N VAL A 115 3.10 12.39 3.17
CA VAL A 115 2.58 11.50 2.14
C VAL A 115 3.51 10.30 1.98
N LEU A 116 2.94 9.10 2.04
CA LEU A 116 3.59 7.87 1.61
C LEU A 116 2.94 7.38 0.32
N GLN A 117 3.78 6.93 -0.61
CA GLN A 117 3.32 6.20 -1.79
C GLN A 117 3.88 4.78 -1.76
N VAL A 118 2.97 3.82 -1.81
CA VAL A 118 3.30 2.40 -1.78
C VAL A 118 2.88 1.76 -3.10
N ALA A 119 3.82 1.13 -3.78
CA ALA A 119 3.54 0.26 -4.90
C ALA A 119 3.19 -1.16 -4.40
N VAL A 120 2.08 -1.70 -4.87
CA VAL A 120 1.66 -3.08 -4.64
C VAL A 120 1.86 -3.83 -5.95
N ASN A 121 2.97 -4.56 -6.04
CA ASN A 121 3.45 -5.21 -7.26
C ASN A 121 2.96 -6.65 -7.33
N TYR A 122 2.15 -6.98 -8.35
CA TYR A 122 1.64 -8.33 -8.57
C TYR A 122 2.55 -9.06 -9.55
N VAL A 123 3.33 -10.02 -9.02
CA VAL A 123 4.37 -10.74 -9.75
C VAL A 123 3.89 -12.13 -10.11
N LYS A 124 3.94 -12.48 -11.40
CA LYS A 124 3.63 -13.82 -11.89
C LYS A 124 4.82 -14.33 -12.70
N SER A 125 5.29 -15.54 -12.37
CA SER A 125 6.45 -16.16 -13.02
C SER A 125 7.69 -15.24 -13.07
N GLY A 126 7.91 -14.45 -12.02
CA GLY A 126 9.04 -13.52 -11.90
C GLY A 126 8.86 -12.16 -12.59
N LEU A 127 7.75 -11.92 -13.29
CA LEU A 127 7.47 -10.66 -13.98
C LEU A 127 6.34 -9.90 -13.30
N ILE A 128 6.45 -8.56 -13.23
CA ILE A 128 5.36 -7.70 -12.76
C ILE A 128 4.25 -7.74 -13.82
N SER A 129 3.11 -8.31 -13.44
CA SER A 129 1.92 -8.41 -14.31
C SER A 129 1.09 -7.13 -14.31
N HIS A 130 1.02 -6.47 -13.15
CA HIS A 130 0.41 -5.16 -12.93
C HIS A 130 0.84 -4.65 -11.55
N TYR A 131 0.59 -3.38 -11.28
CA TYR A 131 0.79 -2.81 -9.96
C TYR A 131 -0.37 -1.88 -9.59
N ASN A 132 -0.57 -1.73 -8.29
CA ASN A 132 -1.46 -0.72 -7.73
C ASN A 132 -0.63 0.30 -6.96
N ILE A 133 -1.10 1.54 -6.87
CA ILE A 133 -0.46 2.59 -6.05
C ILE A 133 -1.40 2.94 -4.91
N VAL A 134 -0.86 3.00 -3.70
CA VAL A 134 -1.58 3.48 -2.51
C VAL A 134 -0.91 4.76 -2.03
N PHE A 135 -1.64 5.87 -2.13
CA PHE A 135 -1.31 7.15 -1.52
C PHE A 135 -1.88 7.18 -0.11
N ILE A 136 -1.03 7.42 0.87
CA ILE A 136 -1.39 7.49 2.27
C ILE A 136 -1.01 8.87 2.76
N HIS A 137 -2.02 9.68 3.07
CA HIS A 137 -1.84 10.95 3.77
C HIS A 137 -1.86 10.68 5.28
N ILE A 138 -0.79 11.03 5.97
CA ILE A 138 -0.63 10.83 7.40
C ILE A 138 -0.56 12.19 8.07
N PHE A 139 -1.48 12.44 9.00
CA PHE A 139 -1.42 13.60 9.89
C PHE A 139 -0.85 13.16 11.24
N ILE A 140 0.32 13.68 11.61
CA ILE A 140 0.90 13.45 12.94
C ILE A 140 0.40 14.57 13.86
N SER A 141 -0.33 14.21 14.92
CA SER A 141 -0.81 15.18 15.92
C SER A 141 0.30 15.62 16.86
N ASP A 142 0.06 16.68 17.63
CA ASP A 142 0.85 17.04 18.81
C ASP A 142 0.99 15.85 19.80
#